data_AF-A0A0G4IJ56-F1
#
_entry.id   AF-A0A0G4IJ56-F1
#
_cell.length_a   1.000
_cell.length_b   1.000
_cell.length_c   1.000
_cell.angle_alpha   90.00
_cell.angle_beta   90.00
_cell.angle_gamma   90.00
#
_symmetry.space_group_name_H-M   'P 1'
#
loop_
_entity.id
_entity.type
_entity.pdbx_description
1 polymer ?
#
loop_
_entity_poly.entity_id
_entity_poly.type
_entity_poly.pdbx_seq_one_letter_code
_entity_poly.pdbx_strand_id
1 'polypeptide(L)'
;MAGNIFGSKRARRSFVIADRRIAYIAGYVILWSAQSLLIKASLRDAAGADASPATDYPYEIMGVTLCTELLKMAVALGLILFSNAEWQSKSASVKTRKLAASFRDGCWLIVPAALYVVYNGLVFINLRLLEPATYRILNNMRILFLGLLLQWFFRKRLAAQQWIALLLLVTACVVEQTGTFSLEGGGPLALAMMCIQGMCSSLAGVYFQWLLQKQHGSRQSIGMWTKNFYLYFWSIVTNLVAIVVFRSDLLTPSALFVNFDGAVVPIIAAAAFGGLFTSLLLRHLDVIMKEYASFIEMVVVALMQRVLFGTPLRITMLLAIALVSYSMYMYQSATATDAAPAPMLERDPASTMPMVGSTSRRSSPRSP
;
A
#
# COMPACT_ATOMS: atom_id res chain seq x y z
N MET A 1 0.89 46.69 12.53
CA MET A 1 2.03 45.73 12.52
C MET A 1 1.68 44.29 12.93
N ALA A 2 0.43 43.93 13.26
CA ALA A 2 0.08 42.55 13.64
C ALA A 2 -0.17 41.57 12.47
N GLY A 3 -0.44 42.07 11.25
CA GLY A 3 -0.78 41.24 10.07
C GLY A 3 0.39 40.42 9.50
N ASN A 4 1.62 40.94 9.52
CA ASN A 4 2.80 40.27 8.94
C ASN A 4 3.32 39.09 9.78
N ILE A 5 3.04 39.06 11.09
CA ILE A 5 3.50 37.98 11.98
C ILE A 5 2.63 36.73 11.83
N PHE A 6 1.32 36.90 11.57
CA PHE A 6 0.41 35.79 11.28
C PHE A 6 0.66 35.19 9.89
N GLY A 7 0.99 36.01 8.89
CA GLY A 7 1.41 35.56 7.56
C GLY A 7 2.68 34.71 7.61
N SER A 8 3.71 35.14 8.35
CA SER A 8 4.97 34.40 8.44
C SER A 8 4.86 33.10 9.25
N LYS A 9 4.03 33.05 10.31
CA LYS A 9 3.74 31.82 11.07
C LYS A 9 2.91 30.83 10.26
N ARG A 10 1.94 31.29 9.47
CA ARG A 10 1.15 30.43 8.58
C ARG A 10 2.00 29.90 7.43
N ALA A 11 2.86 30.74 6.83
CA ALA A 11 3.82 30.32 5.81
C ALA A 11 4.86 29.33 6.35
N ARG A 12 5.45 29.57 7.53
CA ARG A 12 6.36 28.60 8.20
C ARG A 12 5.67 27.28 8.51
N ARG A 13 4.41 27.29 8.97
CA ARG A 13 3.66 26.05 9.22
C ARG A 13 3.36 25.32 7.91
N SER A 14 2.94 26.01 6.87
CA SER A 14 2.72 25.41 5.55
C SER A 14 4.00 24.82 4.94
N PHE A 15 5.14 25.50 5.11
CA PHE A 15 6.45 25.03 4.67
C PHE A 15 6.91 23.78 5.43
N VAL A 16 6.87 23.80 6.77
CA VAL A 16 7.23 22.64 7.61
C VAL A 16 6.32 21.43 7.37
N ILE A 17 5.04 21.67 7.07
CA ILE A 17 4.11 20.60 6.69
C ILE A 17 4.50 20.02 5.32
N ALA A 18 4.77 20.86 4.32
CA ALA A 18 5.20 20.42 2.99
C ALA A 18 6.48 19.58 3.06
N ASP A 19 7.47 20.00 3.85
CA ASP A 19 8.73 19.27 4.05
C ASP A 19 8.50 17.85 4.59
N ARG A 20 7.59 17.70 5.56
CA ARG A 20 7.25 16.38 6.11
C ARG A 20 6.53 15.49 5.11
N ARG A 21 5.63 16.05 4.28
CA ARG A 21 4.95 15.28 3.23
C ARG A 21 5.94 14.74 2.21
N ILE A 22 6.87 15.60 1.76
CA ILE A 22 7.92 15.23 0.82
C ILE A 22 8.82 14.15 1.44
N ALA A 23 9.18 14.26 2.72
CA ALA A 23 9.99 13.25 3.40
C ALA A 23 9.32 11.87 3.44
N TYR A 24 8.01 11.77 3.71
CA TYR A 24 7.30 10.48 3.68
C TYR A 24 7.25 9.88 2.27
N ILE A 25 6.97 10.71 1.26
CA ILE A 25 6.93 10.28 -0.14
C ILE A 25 8.31 9.82 -0.61
N ALA A 26 9.35 10.62 -0.36
CA ALA A 26 10.72 10.29 -0.72
C ALA A 26 11.18 9.01 -0.02
N GLY A 27 10.92 8.87 1.28
CA GLY A 27 11.24 7.66 2.03
C GLY A 27 10.55 6.41 1.45
N TYR A 28 9.26 6.51 1.12
CA TYR A 28 8.53 5.43 0.45
C TYR A 28 9.18 5.06 -0.90
N VAL A 29 9.41 6.04 -1.77
CA VAL A 29 9.97 5.83 -3.11
C VAL A 29 11.36 5.20 -3.04
N ILE A 30 12.24 5.73 -2.19
CA ILE A 30 13.61 5.25 -2.05
C ILE A 30 13.62 3.80 -1.55
N LEU A 31 12.89 3.50 -0.48
CA LEU A 31 12.91 2.17 0.14
C LEU A 31 12.31 1.09 -0.76
N TRP A 32 11.17 1.37 -1.40
CA TRP A 32 10.57 0.39 -2.32
C TRP A 32 11.38 0.23 -3.61
N SER A 33 11.92 1.31 -4.17
CA SER A 33 12.82 1.22 -5.34
C SER A 33 14.05 0.39 -5.00
N ALA A 34 14.70 0.70 -3.86
CA ALA A 34 15.87 -0.02 -3.35
C ALA A 34 15.56 -1.50 -3.15
N GLN A 35 14.42 -1.86 -2.53
CA GLN A 35 14.05 -3.26 -2.34
C GLN A 35 14.00 -4.03 -3.66
N SER A 36 13.29 -3.54 -4.68
CA SER A 36 13.21 -4.27 -5.96
C SER A 36 14.55 -4.39 -6.67
N LEU A 37 15.36 -3.33 -6.61
CA LEU A 37 16.67 -3.31 -7.26
C LEU A 37 17.66 -4.21 -6.53
N LEU A 38 17.71 -4.18 -5.20
CA LEU A 38 18.60 -5.03 -4.39
C LEU A 38 18.28 -6.51 -4.55
N ILE A 39 16.99 -6.88 -4.59
CA ILE A 39 16.59 -8.27 -4.86
C ILE A 39 17.12 -8.72 -6.23
N LYS A 40 16.93 -7.91 -7.28
CA LYS A 40 17.44 -8.26 -8.63
C LYS A 40 18.97 -8.25 -8.69
N ALA A 41 19.63 -7.32 -8.02
CA ALA A 41 21.09 -7.25 -7.93
C ALA A 41 21.65 -8.54 -7.30
N SER A 42 21.06 -9.00 -6.21
CA SER A 42 21.49 -10.24 -5.53
C SER A 42 21.38 -11.49 -6.40
N LEU A 43 20.46 -11.49 -7.37
CA LEU A 43 20.36 -12.58 -8.36
C LEU A 43 21.45 -12.47 -9.43
N ARG A 44 21.73 -11.26 -9.93
CA ARG A 44 22.74 -11.02 -10.96
C ARG A 44 24.16 -11.20 -10.45
N ASP A 45 24.44 -10.80 -9.22
CA ASP A 45 25.75 -11.01 -8.58
C ASP A 45 26.06 -12.50 -8.43
N ALA A 46 25.04 -13.33 -8.19
CA ALA A 46 25.18 -14.78 -8.08
C ALA A 46 25.29 -15.48 -9.45
N ALA A 47 24.58 -15.00 -10.47
CA ALA A 47 24.47 -15.65 -11.78
C ALA A 47 25.47 -15.13 -12.83
N GLY A 48 26.12 -13.99 -12.59
CA GLY A 48 26.83 -13.23 -13.61
C GLY A 48 25.87 -12.48 -14.56
N ALA A 49 26.41 -11.83 -15.59
CA ALA A 49 25.62 -11.03 -16.54
C ALA A 49 24.57 -11.84 -17.32
N ASP A 50 24.73 -13.17 -17.42
CA ASP A 50 23.89 -14.09 -18.18
C ASP A 50 22.89 -14.85 -17.29
N ALA A 51 22.25 -14.15 -16.35
CA ALA A 51 21.24 -14.74 -15.46
C ALA A 51 20.04 -15.29 -16.26
N SER A 52 20.00 -16.60 -16.46
CA SER A 52 18.84 -17.30 -17.01
C SER A 52 17.65 -17.21 -16.03
N PRO A 53 16.39 -17.17 -16.50
CA PRO A 53 15.21 -17.22 -15.63
C PRO A 53 15.18 -18.47 -14.72
N ALA A 54 15.94 -19.51 -15.05
CA ALA A 54 16.08 -20.72 -14.25
C ALA A 54 17.02 -20.58 -13.04
N THR A 55 17.78 -19.49 -12.88
CA THR A 55 18.70 -19.35 -11.73
C THR A 55 17.94 -19.09 -10.43
N ASP A 56 18.13 -19.95 -9.43
CA ASP A 56 17.60 -19.75 -8.07
C ASP A 56 18.39 -18.67 -7.33
N TYR A 57 17.76 -18.06 -6.32
CA TYR A 57 18.48 -17.15 -5.43
C TYR A 57 19.55 -17.91 -4.63
N PRO A 58 20.70 -17.28 -4.33
CA PRO A 58 21.75 -17.93 -3.54
C PRO A 58 21.34 -18.16 -2.08
N TYR A 59 20.27 -17.50 -1.61
CA TYR A 59 19.73 -17.57 -0.25
C TYR A 59 18.27 -18.02 -0.24
N GLU A 60 17.79 -18.48 0.91
CA GLU A 60 16.41 -18.93 1.09
C GLU A 60 15.41 -17.77 1.31
N ILE A 61 14.46 -17.61 0.38
CA ILE A 61 13.46 -16.53 0.38
C ILE A 61 12.59 -16.53 1.64
N MET A 62 12.20 -17.71 2.13
CA MET A 62 11.38 -17.86 3.33
C MET A 62 12.10 -17.31 4.57
N GLY A 63 13.42 -17.50 4.67
CA GLY A 63 14.25 -16.91 5.72
C GLY A 63 14.29 -15.38 5.63
N VAL A 64 14.49 -14.82 4.43
CA VAL A 64 14.52 -13.36 4.20
C VAL A 64 13.19 -12.70 4.58
N THR A 65 12.09 -13.28 4.13
CA THR A 65 10.74 -12.78 4.46
C THR A 65 10.44 -12.90 5.94
N LEU A 66 10.85 -13.98 6.62
CA LEU A 66 10.70 -14.15 8.05
C LEU A 66 11.47 -13.07 8.83
N CYS A 67 12.75 -12.84 8.51
CA CYS A 67 13.57 -11.79 9.12
C CYS A 67 12.99 -10.39 8.88
N THR A 68 12.42 -10.15 7.69
CA THR A 68 11.76 -8.90 7.35
C THR A 68 10.56 -8.63 8.27
N GLU A 69 9.70 -9.61 8.49
CA GLU A 69 8.54 -9.48 9.38
C GLU A 69 8.95 -9.38 10.86
N LEU A 70 10.00 -10.10 11.28
CA LEU A 70 10.59 -9.96 12.61
C LEU A 70 11.10 -8.54 12.86
N LEU A 71 11.81 -7.94 11.91
CA LEU A 71 12.30 -6.56 12.02
C LEU A 71 11.14 -5.56 12.09
N LYS A 72 10.12 -5.71 11.23
CA LYS A 72 8.92 -4.86 11.27
C LYS A 72 8.18 -4.99 12.61
N MET A 73 8.03 -6.21 13.12
CA MET A 73 7.39 -6.48 14.41
C MET A 73 8.17 -5.85 15.57
N ALA A 74 9.50 -5.99 15.58
CA ALA A 74 10.36 -5.41 16.59
C ALA A 74 10.27 -3.87 16.60
N VAL A 75 10.29 -3.23 15.43
CA VAL A 75 10.14 -1.77 15.32
C VAL A 75 8.73 -1.34 15.73
N ALA A 76 7.67 -2.04 15.31
CA ALA A 76 6.31 -1.73 15.71
C ALA A 76 6.13 -1.86 17.24
N LEU A 77 6.66 -2.92 17.85
CA LEU A 77 6.65 -3.10 19.29
C LEU A 77 7.43 -2.01 20.02
N GLY A 78 8.63 -1.66 19.52
CA GLY A 78 9.42 -0.55 20.04
C GLY A 78 8.66 0.77 20.00
N LEU A 79 7.97 1.07 18.89
CA LEU A 79 7.12 2.26 18.77
C LEU A 79 5.95 2.22 19.76
N ILE A 80 5.32 1.06 20.00
CA ILE A 80 4.25 0.95 21.02
C ILE A 80 4.81 1.23 22.42
N LEU A 81 5.92 0.57 22.79
CA LEU A 81 6.45 0.63 24.15
C LEU A 81 7.09 1.98 24.48
N PHE A 82 7.91 2.52 23.57
CA PHE A 82 8.70 3.73 23.83
C PHE A 82 8.04 5.01 23.36
N SER A 83 7.06 4.96 22.44
CA SER A 83 6.31 6.15 22.04
C SER A 83 4.97 6.24 22.79
N ASN A 84 4.53 7.46 23.06
CA ASN A 84 3.16 7.71 23.53
C ASN A 84 2.19 7.93 22.36
N ALA A 85 2.57 7.48 21.14
CA ALA A 85 1.84 7.77 19.91
C ALA A 85 0.50 7.02 19.79
N GLU A 86 0.28 6.00 20.62
CA GLU A 86 -0.99 5.27 20.71
C GLU A 86 -1.62 5.39 22.08
N TRP A 87 -0.88 5.04 23.13
CA TRP A 87 -1.36 5.09 24.50
C TRP A 87 -0.60 6.16 25.27
N GLN A 88 -1.33 7.14 25.78
CA GLN A 88 -0.83 8.21 26.66
C GLN A 88 -0.49 7.68 28.07
N SER A 89 0.24 6.56 28.15
CA SER A 89 0.76 5.99 29.39
C SER A 89 2.27 5.98 29.30
N LYS A 90 2.97 6.43 30.35
CA LYS A 90 4.43 6.33 30.43
C LYS A 90 4.91 4.94 30.88
N SER A 91 4.03 4.13 31.48
CA SER A 91 4.38 2.81 32.00
C SER A 91 4.32 1.74 30.91
N ALA A 92 5.46 1.10 30.63
CA ALA A 92 5.56 -0.02 29.69
C ALA A 92 4.64 -1.19 30.09
N SER A 93 4.52 -1.49 31.38
CA SER A 93 3.68 -2.57 31.89
C SER A 93 2.18 -2.37 31.61
N VAL A 94 1.73 -1.10 31.58
CA VAL A 94 0.34 -0.78 31.19
C VAL A 94 0.15 -0.98 29.69
N LYS A 95 1.15 -0.62 28.88
CA LYS A 95 1.11 -0.80 27.42
C LYS A 95 1.10 -2.28 27.05
N THR A 96 1.96 -3.10 27.66
CA THR A 96 1.98 -4.55 27.41
C THR A 96 0.66 -5.23 27.77
N ARG A 97 0.02 -4.82 28.88
CA ARG A 97 -1.32 -5.30 29.25
C ARG A 97 -2.39 -4.91 28.23
N LYS A 98 -2.38 -3.66 27.76
CA LYS A 98 -3.31 -3.20 26.71
C LYS A 98 -3.09 -3.91 25.37
N LEU A 99 -1.83 -4.16 25.03
CA LEU A 99 -1.47 -4.97 23.87
C LEU A 99 -2.07 -6.37 24.03
N ALA A 100 -1.73 -7.09 25.10
CA ALA A 100 -2.26 -8.43 25.36
C ALA A 100 -3.81 -8.49 25.35
N ALA A 101 -4.49 -7.48 25.91
CA ALA A 101 -5.95 -7.39 25.89
C ALA A 101 -6.54 -7.26 24.47
N SER A 102 -5.77 -6.69 23.53
CA SER A 102 -6.18 -6.50 22.13
C SER A 102 -5.92 -7.74 21.25
N PHE A 103 -5.40 -8.84 21.81
CA PHE A 103 -5.04 -10.05 21.06
C PHE A 103 -6.22 -10.63 20.28
N ARG A 104 -7.40 -10.71 20.91
CA ARG A 104 -8.62 -11.24 20.28
C ARG A 104 -8.99 -10.46 19.01
N ASP A 105 -8.85 -9.14 19.06
CA ASP A 105 -9.12 -8.31 17.89
C ASP A 105 -8.01 -8.43 16.85
N GLY A 106 -6.76 -8.63 17.29
CA GLY A 106 -5.63 -8.94 16.44
C GLY A 106 -5.81 -10.24 15.65
N CYS A 107 -6.52 -11.25 16.16
CA CYS A 107 -6.78 -12.51 15.45
C CYS A 107 -7.51 -12.31 14.11
N TRP A 108 -8.31 -11.25 13.96
CA TRP A 108 -8.97 -10.96 12.68
C TRP A 108 -7.97 -10.62 11.56
N LEU A 109 -6.73 -10.27 11.91
CA LEU A 109 -5.66 -9.93 10.97
C LEU A 109 -4.89 -11.14 10.42
N ILE A 110 -5.24 -12.37 10.82
CA ILE A 110 -4.62 -13.60 10.29
C ILE A 110 -4.79 -13.70 8.77
N VAL A 111 -6.00 -13.45 8.26
CA VAL A 111 -6.32 -13.55 6.83
C VAL A 111 -5.47 -12.59 5.98
N PRO A 112 -5.43 -11.27 6.26
CA PRO A 112 -4.57 -10.37 5.49
C PRO A 112 -3.08 -10.68 5.69
N ALA A 113 -2.67 -11.13 6.86
CA ALA A 113 -1.28 -11.54 7.10
C ALA A 113 -0.87 -12.73 6.22
N ALA A 114 -1.69 -13.78 6.13
CA ALA A 114 -1.44 -14.94 5.28
C ALA A 114 -1.35 -14.54 3.79
N LEU A 115 -2.25 -13.66 3.32
CA LEU A 115 -2.18 -13.13 1.96
C LEU A 115 -0.92 -12.30 1.72
N TYR A 116 -0.45 -11.54 2.71
CA TYR A 116 0.81 -10.80 2.61
C TYR A 116 2.04 -11.70 2.61
N VAL A 117 2.02 -12.86 3.29
CA VAL A 117 3.10 -13.85 3.20
C VAL A 117 3.22 -14.38 1.76
N VAL A 118 2.09 -14.77 1.16
CA VAL A 118 2.06 -15.21 -0.25
C VAL A 118 2.53 -14.08 -1.18
N TYR A 119 2.02 -12.86 -0.98
CA TYR A 119 2.46 -11.69 -1.74
C TYR A 119 3.97 -11.47 -1.64
N ASN A 120 4.54 -11.48 -0.44
CA ASN A 120 5.96 -11.24 -0.22
C ASN A 120 6.84 -12.32 -0.87
N GLY A 121 6.42 -13.59 -0.85
CA GLY A 121 7.13 -14.66 -1.57
C GLY A 121 7.07 -14.45 -3.09
N LEU A 122 5.91 -14.06 -3.62
CA LEU A 122 5.73 -13.79 -5.06
C LEU A 122 6.57 -12.60 -5.55
N VAL A 123 6.90 -11.63 -4.69
CA VAL A 123 7.83 -10.53 -5.05
C VAL A 123 9.17 -11.10 -5.54
N PHE A 124 9.74 -12.07 -4.82
CA PHE A 124 11.02 -12.68 -5.19
C PHE A 124 10.91 -13.53 -6.45
N ILE A 125 9.84 -14.34 -6.55
CA ILE A 125 9.58 -15.16 -7.75
C ILE A 125 9.44 -14.27 -8.99
N ASN A 126 8.65 -13.20 -8.90
CA ASN A 126 8.43 -12.29 -10.02
C ASN A 126 9.68 -11.48 -10.37
N LEU A 127 10.50 -11.06 -9.41
CA LEU A 127 11.77 -10.38 -9.69
C LEU A 127 12.87 -11.31 -10.23
N ARG A 128 12.73 -12.63 -10.05
CA ARG A 128 13.54 -13.62 -10.77
C ARG A 128 13.14 -13.67 -12.24
N LEU A 129 11.84 -13.75 -12.52
CA LEU A 129 11.30 -13.89 -13.87
C LEU A 129 11.31 -12.60 -14.70
N LEU A 130 11.19 -11.44 -14.06
CA LEU A 130 11.01 -10.15 -14.71
C LEU A 130 12.12 -9.17 -14.33
N GLU A 131 12.36 -8.19 -15.21
CA GLU A 131 13.18 -7.04 -14.88
C GLU A 131 12.44 -6.09 -13.91
N PRO A 132 13.15 -5.36 -13.03
CA PRO A 132 12.52 -4.57 -11.97
C PRO A 132 11.49 -3.55 -12.46
N ALA A 133 11.72 -2.87 -13.59
CA ALA A 133 10.75 -1.91 -14.10
C ALA A 133 9.49 -2.59 -14.65
N THR A 134 9.65 -3.68 -15.41
CA THR A 134 8.52 -4.49 -15.91
C THR A 134 7.70 -5.03 -14.73
N TYR A 135 8.37 -5.51 -13.69
CA TYR A 135 7.73 -5.90 -12.43
C TYR A 135 6.90 -4.74 -11.83
N ARG A 136 7.47 -3.53 -11.71
CA ARG A 136 6.74 -2.38 -11.13
C ARG A 136 5.54 -1.95 -11.98
N ILE A 137 5.66 -1.97 -13.30
CA ILE A 137 4.56 -1.66 -14.22
C ILE A 137 3.42 -2.66 -14.03
N LEU A 138 3.72 -3.95 -14.12
CA LEU A 138 2.72 -5.03 -14.05
C LEU A 138 2.13 -5.20 -12.64
N ASN A 139 2.85 -4.84 -11.57
CA ASN A 139 2.30 -4.90 -10.21
C ASN A 139 1.11 -3.93 -10.01
N ASN A 140 0.92 -2.95 -10.90
CA ASN A 140 -0.26 -2.08 -10.89
C ASN A 140 -1.54 -2.81 -11.32
N MET A 141 -1.46 -4.00 -11.94
CA MET A 141 -2.62 -4.86 -12.20
C MET A 141 -3.43 -5.17 -10.94
N ARG A 142 -2.84 -5.02 -9.74
CA ARG A 142 -3.57 -5.05 -8.46
C ARG A 142 -4.81 -4.14 -8.47
N ILE A 143 -4.76 -2.98 -9.15
CA ILE A 143 -5.85 -2.00 -9.18
C ILE A 143 -7.09 -2.58 -9.89
N LEU A 144 -6.89 -3.40 -10.92
CA LEU A 144 -7.95 -4.15 -11.58
C LEU A 144 -8.68 -5.04 -10.57
N PHE A 145 -7.94 -5.88 -9.84
CA PHE A 145 -8.51 -6.75 -8.82
C PHE A 145 -9.15 -5.97 -7.68
N LEU A 146 -8.55 -4.85 -7.26
CA LEU A 146 -9.08 -3.99 -6.22
C LEU A 146 -10.45 -3.45 -6.60
N GLY A 147 -10.62 -2.89 -7.81
CA GLY A 147 -11.89 -2.38 -8.28
C GLY A 147 -12.99 -3.44 -8.27
N LEU A 148 -12.69 -4.64 -8.78
CA LEU A 148 -13.61 -5.77 -8.81
C LEU A 148 -14.01 -6.24 -7.40
N LEU A 149 -13.03 -6.38 -6.50
CA LEU A 149 -13.26 -6.81 -5.13
C LEU A 149 -14.03 -5.77 -4.32
N LEU A 150 -13.82 -4.48 -4.55
CA LEU A 150 -14.59 -3.41 -3.92
C LEU A 150 -16.07 -3.47 -4.33
N GLN A 151 -16.35 -3.76 -5.60
CA GLN A 151 -17.72 -3.96 -6.07
C GLN A 151 -18.35 -5.20 -5.44
N TRP A 152 -17.59 -6.27 -5.25
CA TRP A 152 -18.08 -7.51 -4.64
C TRP A 152 -18.33 -7.38 -3.12
N PHE A 153 -17.35 -6.90 -2.35
CA PHE A 153 -17.44 -6.79 -0.88
C PHE A 153 -18.34 -5.65 -0.41
N PHE A 154 -18.22 -4.47 -1.02
CA PHE A 154 -18.91 -3.26 -0.55
C PHE A 154 -20.11 -2.87 -1.41
N ARG A 155 -20.44 -3.66 -2.45
CA ARG A 155 -21.51 -3.37 -3.42
C ARG A 155 -21.40 -1.97 -4.04
N LYS A 156 -20.19 -1.42 -4.10
CA LYS A 156 -19.92 -0.14 -4.74
C LYS A 156 -19.96 -0.30 -6.25
N ARG A 157 -20.62 0.62 -6.96
CA ARG A 157 -20.60 0.65 -8.42
C ARG A 157 -19.42 1.49 -8.87
N LEU A 158 -18.62 0.97 -9.80
CA LEU A 158 -17.53 1.72 -10.41
C LEU A 158 -18.09 2.70 -11.44
N ALA A 159 -17.59 3.94 -11.42
CA ALA A 159 -17.92 4.95 -12.40
C ALA A 159 -17.40 4.55 -13.80
N ALA A 160 -18.03 5.07 -14.87
CA ALA A 160 -17.57 4.83 -16.24
C ALA A 160 -16.10 5.24 -16.43
N GLN A 161 -15.68 6.34 -15.78
CA GLN A 161 -14.29 6.80 -15.77
C GLN A 161 -13.33 5.77 -15.15
N GLN A 162 -13.75 5.08 -14.08
CA GLN A 162 -12.95 4.02 -13.45
C GLN A 162 -12.83 2.80 -14.37
N TRP A 163 -13.90 2.41 -15.07
CA TRP A 163 -13.83 1.31 -16.05
C TRP A 163 -12.88 1.62 -17.21
N ILE A 164 -12.94 2.84 -17.76
CA ILE A 164 -12.02 3.27 -18.81
C ILE A 164 -10.56 3.25 -18.31
N ALA A 165 -10.32 3.72 -17.09
CA ALA A 165 -9.00 3.62 -16.47
C ALA A 165 -8.54 2.15 -16.37
N LEU A 166 -9.39 1.24 -15.90
CA LEU A 166 -9.04 -0.18 -15.80
C LEU A 166 -8.72 -0.81 -17.16
N LEU A 167 -9.47 -0.47 -18.23
CA LEU A 167 -9.16 -0.91 -19.58
C LEU A 167 -7.81 -0.37 -20.05
N LEU A 168 -7.53 0.91 -19.77
CA LEU A 168 -6.26 1.53 -20.11
C LEU A 168 -5.07 0.88 -19.38
N LEU A 169 -5.25 0.51 -18.11
CA LEU A 169 -4.26 -0.23 -17.32
C LEU A 169 -3.91 -1.57 -17.96
N VAL A 170 -4.92 -2.31 -18.42
CA VAL A 170 -4.72 -3.61 -19.11
C VAL A 170 -3.96 -3.39 -20.42
N THR A 171 -4.36 -2.40 -21.22
CA THR A 171 -3.65 -2.05 -22.46
C THR A 171 -2.19 -1.69 -22.20
N ALA A 172 -1.90 -0.93 -21.13
CA ALA A 172 -0.52 -0.59 -20.77
C ALA A 172 0.32 -1.83 -20.41
N CYS A 173 -0.26 -2.79 -19.70
CA CYS A 173 0.40 -4.05 -19.37
C CYS A 173 0.67 -4.90 -20.62
N VAL A 174 -0.28 -4.92 -21.58
CA VAL A 174 -0.09 -5.58 -22.88
C VAL A 174 1.03 -4.91 -23.67
N VAL A 175 1.04 -3.57 -23.76
CA VAL A 175 2.08 -2.79 -24.43
C VAL A 175 3.46 -3.10 -23.83
N GLU A 176 3.60 -3.14 -22.51
CA GLU A 176 4.88 -3.48 -21.87
C GLU A 176 5.39 -4.87 -22.26
N GLN A 177 4.47 -5.83 -22.41
CA GLN A 177 4.80 -7.22 -22.74
C GLN A 177 5.02 -7.47 -24.24
N THR A 178 4.75 -6.48 -25.09
CA THR A 178 5.08 -6.57 -26.52
C THR A 178 6.59 -6.71 -26.70
N GLY A 179 7.01 -7.76 -27.42
CA GLY A 179 8.41 -8.07 -27.70
C GLY A 179 9.20 -8.71 -26.55
N THR A 180 8.63 -8.86 -25.35
CA THR A 180 9.21 -9.63 -24.22
C THR A 180 8.48 -10.93 -23.96
N PHE A 181 7.24 -11.05 -24.43
CA PHE A 181 6.44 -12.25 -24.25
C PHE A 181 6.96 -13.40 -25.13
N SER A 182 7.69 -14.32 -24.50
CA SER A 182 8.12 -15.58 -25.10
C SER A 182 7.26 -16.71 -24.54
N LEU A 183 6.45 -17.36 -25.40
CA LEU A 183 5.59 -18.50 -25.02
C LEU A 183 6.43 -19.69 -24.51
N GLU A 184 7.62 -19.88 -25.06
CA GLU A 184 8.54 -20.95 -24.67
C GLU A 184 9.47 -20.55 -23.51
N GLY A 185 9.53 -19.26 -23.15
CA GLY A 185 10.49 -18.69 -22.20
C GLY A 185 9.94 -18.35 -20.81
N GLY A 186 8.81 -18.92 -20.41
CA GLY A 186 8.21 -18.66 -19.08
C GLY A 186 7.41 -17.36 -18.96
N GLY A 187 7.13 -16.66 -20.07
CA GLY A 187 6.29 -15.46 -20.10
C GLY A 187 4.88 -15.65 -19.49
N PRO A 188 4.14 -16.73 -19.83
CA PRO A 188 2.84 -17.02 -19.23
C PRO A 188 2.90 -17.24 -17.72
N LEU A 189 3.95 -17.91 -17.23
CA LEU A 189 4.15 -18.15 -15.79
C LEU A 189 4.35 -16.83 -15.04
N ALA A 190 5.19 -15.94 -15.56
CA ALA A 190 5.42 -14.63 -14.96
C ALA A 190 4.13 -13.80 -14.87
N LEU A 191 3.31 -13.78 -15.94
CA LEU A 191 2.01 -13.12 -15.91
C LEU A 191 1.05 -13.76 -14.90
N ALA A 192 0.99 -15.09 -14.82
CA ALA A 192 0.16 -15.79 -13.85
C ALA A 192 0.56 -15.45 -12.41
N MET A 193 1.87 -15.46 -12.11
CA MET A 193 2.40 -15.08 -10.80
C MET A 193 2.11 -13.62 -10.44
N MET A 194 2.18 -12.69 -11.42
CA MET A 194 1.80 -11.29 -11.22
C MET A 194 0.31 -11.11 -10.95
N CYS A 195 -0.55 -11.87 -11.64
CA CYS A 195 -1.99 -11.87 -11.39
C CYS A 195 -2.32 -12.39 -9.98
N ILE A 196 -1.71 -13.50 -9.56
CA ILE A 196 -1.88 -14.06 -8.21
C ILE A 196 -1.39 -13.05 -7.17
N GLN A 197 -0.22 -12.44 -7.38
CA GLN A 197 0.33 -11.43 -6.47
C GLN A 197 -0.61 -10.23 -6.36
N GLY A 198 -1.10 -9.71 -7.49
CA GLY A 198 -2.05 -8.61 -7.54
C GLY A 198 -3.36 -8.94 -6.82
N MET A 199 -3.88 -10.16 -7.00
CA MET A 199 -5.07 -10.64 -6.31
C MET A 199 -4.86 -10.71 -4.79
N CYS A 200 -3.75 -11.31 -4.32
CA CYS A 200 -3.42 -11.37 -2.90
C CYS A 200 -3.31 -9.96 -2.29
N SER A 201 -2.64 -9.03 -2.97
CA SER A 201 -2.50 -7.64 -2.54
C SER A 201 -3.86 -6.96 -2.35
N SER A 202 -4.74 -7.10 -3.34
CA SER A 202 -6.05 -6.45 -3.36
C SER A 202 -7.04 -7.11 -2.40
N LEU A 203 -7.05 -8.43 -2.29
CA LEU A 203 -7.84 -9.16 -1.29
C LEU A 203 -7.44 -8.78 0.13
N ALA A 204 -6.14 -8.73 0.43
CA ALA A 204 -5.65 -8.32 1.75
C ALA A 204 -6.08 -6.89 2.09
N GLY A 205 -5.94 -5.97 1.12
CA GLY A 205 -6.35 -4.58 1.28
C GLY A 205 -7.85 -4.39 1.51
N VAL A 206 -8.69 -5.04 0.69
CA VAL A 206 -10.16 -4.98 0.81
C VAL A 206 -10.63 -5.63 2.10
N TYR A 207 -10.07 -6.78 2.48
CA TYR A 207 -10.39 -7.43 3.74
C TYR A 207 -9.99 -6.55 4.94
N PHE A 208 -8.79 -5.96 4.92
CA PHE A 208 -8.34 -5.06 5.98
C PHE A 208 -9.25 -3.83 6.10
N GLN A 209 -9.65 -3.23 4.97
CA GLN A 209 -10.61 -2.14 4.94
C GLN A 209 -11.98 -2.56 5.52
N TRP A 210 -12.46 -3.74 5.13
CA TRP A 210 -13.73 -4.28 5.62
C TRP A 210 -13.69 -4.52 7.13
N LEU A 211 -12.59 -5.09 7.62
CA LEU A 211 -12.36 -5.32 9.04
C LEU A 211 -12.36 -4.00 9.84
N LEU A 212 -11.69 -2.97 9.32
CA LEU A 212 -11.67 -1.64 9.96
C LEU A 212 -13.08 -1.03 10.05
N GLN A 213 -13.88 -1.15 8.99
CA GLN A 213 -15.26 -0.64 9.00
C GLN A 213 -16.15 -1.38 10.01
N LYS A 214 -16.00 -2.71 10.12
CA LYS A 214 -16.71 -3.51 11.11
C LYS A 214 -16.33 -3.13 12.54
N GLN A 215 -15.05 -2.81 12.77
CA GLN A 215 -14.55 -2.42 14.09
C GLN A 215 -14.91 -0.99 14.50
N HIS A 216 -15.26 -0.08 13.58
CA HIS A 216 -15.74 1.27 13.94
C HIS A 216 -17.03 1.27 14.77
N GLY A 217 -17.83 0.18 14.73
CA GLY A 217 -18.97 0.00 15.62
C GLY A 217 -18.63 -0.42 17.06
N SER A 218 -17.38 -0.84 17.32
CA SER A 218 -16.90 -1.25 18.64
C SER A 218 -16.07 -0.11 19.27
N ARG A 219 -16.33 0.19 20.54
CA ARG A 219 -15.90 1.42 21.24
C ARG A 219 -14.39 1.53 21.53
N GLN A 220 -13.55 0.64 21.01
CA GLN A 220 -12.10 0.70 21.10
C GLN A 220 -11.46 0.59 19.71
N SER A 221 -11.10 1.72 19.11
CA SER A 221 -10.27 1.72 17.91
C SER A 221 -8.84 1.32 18.29
N ILE A 222 -8.43 0.13 17.86
CA ILE A 222 -7.06 -0.34 18.04
C ILE A 222 -6.13 0.61 17.28
N GLY A 223 -5.04 0.98 17.95
CA GLY A 223 -4.02 1.84 17.39
C GLY A 223 -3.39 1.24 16.13
N MET A 224 -2.86 2.11 15.27
CA MET A 224 -2.23 1.74 14.00
C MET A 224 -1.00 0.83 14.17
N TRP A 225 -0.09 1.16 15.09
CA TRP A 225 1.07 0.33 15.42
C TRP A 225 0.65 -0.99 16.06
N THR A 226 -0.41 -1.00 16.88
CA THR A 226 -0.96 -2.25 17.43
C THR A 226 -1.54 -3.14 16.31
N LYS A 227 -2.26 -2.58 15.34
CA LYS A 227 -2.70 -3.31 14.13
C LYS A 227 -1.51 -3.84 13.33
N ASN A 228 -0.50 -3.01 13.10
CA ASN A 228 0.71 -3.42 12.40
C ASN A 228 1.47 -4.53 13.15
N PHE A 229 1.60 -4.42 14.47
CA PHE A 229 2.22 -5.45 15.31
C PHE A 229 1.51 -6.80 15.14
N TYR A 230 0.17 -6.82 15.25
CA TYR A 230 -0.57 -8.06 15.07
C TYR A 230 -0.54 -8.59 13.64
N LEU A 231 -0.54 -7.71 12.64
CA LEU A 231 -0.38 -8.10 11.24
C LEU A 231 0.97 -8.79 11.03
N TYR A 232 2.07 -8.23 11.55
CA TYR A 232 3.41 -8.81 11.45
C TYR A 232 3.57 -10.09 12.29
N PHE A 233 2.99 -10.12 13.50
CA PHE A 233 2.96 -11.30 14.34
C PHE A 233 2.29 -12.48 13.62
N TRP A 234 1.10 -12.26 13.06
CA TRP A 234 0.41 -13.31 12.30
C TRP A 234 1.12 -13.65 10.99
N SER A 235 1.85 -12.71 10.38
CA SER A 235 2.68 -12.95 9.19
C SER A 235 3.84 -13.89 9.51
N ILE A 236 4.48 -13.72 10.67
CA ILE A 236 5.52 -14.64 11.15
C ILE A 236 4.92 -16.04 11.38
N VAL A 237 3.78 -16.12 12.08
CA VAL A 237 3.12 -17.40 12.34
C VAL A 237 2.73 -18.12 11.05
N THR A 238 2.11 -17.42 10.10
CA THR A 238 1.69 -18.02 8.82
C THR A 238 2.89 -18.41 7.94
N ASN A 239 4.00 -17.65 7.98
CA ASN A 239 5.24 -18.03 7.32
C ASN A 239 5.85 -19.30 7.93
N LEU A 240 5.92 -19.40 9.26
CA LEU A 240 6.37 -20.62 9.95
C LEU A 240 5.49 -21.83 9.62
N VAL A 241 4.16 -21.66 9.60
CA VAL A 241 3.23 -22.71 9.17
C VAL A 241 3.49 -23.11 7.72
N ALA A 242 3.72 -22.14 6.82
CA ALA A 242 4.05 -22.43 5.43
C ALA A 242 5.36 -23.22 5.30
N ILE A 243 6.38 -22.92 6.10
CA ILE A 243 7.62 -23.69 6.17
C ILE A 243 7.33 -25.13 6.62
N VAL A 244 6.61 -25.31 7.73
CA VAL A 244 6.29 -26.66 8.25
C VAL A 244 5.50 -27.49 7.23
N VAL A 245 4.53 -26.89 6.53
CA VAL A 245 3.61 -27.60 5.65
C VAL A 245 4.18 -27.84 4.25
N PHE A 246 4.88 -26.86 3.67
CA PHE A 246 5.31 -26.90 2.27
C PHE A 246 6.81 -27.09 2.08
N ARG A 247 7.64 -26.77 3.09
CA ARG A 247 9.11 -26.78 3.02
C ARG A 247 9.74 -27.27 4.33
N SER A 248 9.38 -28.49 4.73
CA SER A 248 9.88 -29.08 6.00
C SER A 248 11.40 -29.25 6.02
N ASP A 249 12.05 -29.24 4.85
CA ASP A 249 13.50 -29.18 4.68
C ASP A 249 14.13 -27.93 5.34
N LEU A 250 13.38 -26.82 5.42
CA LEU A 250 13.83 -25.56 5.98
C LEU A 250 13.61 -25.41 7.49
N LEU A 251 13.22 -26.47 8.20
CA LEU A 251 13.02 -26.41 9.65
C LEU A 251 14.33 -26.24 10.43
N THR A 252 15.46 -26.65 9.85
CA THR A 252 16.77 -26.45 10.47
C THR A 252 17.27 -25.03 10.20
N PRO A 253 17.77 -24.29 11.22
CA PRO A 253 18.31 -22.95 11.01
C PRO A 253 19.41 -22.88 9.96
N SER A 254 20.23 -23.92 9.86
CA SER A 254 21.28 -24.02 8.84
C SER A 254 20.73 -24.07 7.41
N ALA A 255 19.57 -24.70 7.19
CA ALA A 255 18.88 -24.71 5.91
C ALA A 255 18.11 -23.40 5.66
N LEU A 256 17.43 -22.86 6.68
CA LEU A 256 16.65 -21.62 6.55
C LEU A 256 17.50 -20.38 6.27
N PHE A 257 18.74 -20.36 6.80
CA PHE A 257 19.68 -19.25 6.68
C PHE A 257 20.91 -19.63 5.86
N VAL A 258 20.74 -20.50 4.85
CA VAL A 258 21.79 -20.76 3.85
C VAL A 258 22.19 -19.47 3.16
N ASN A 259 23.50 -19.21 3.09
CA ASN A 259 24.12 -18.07 2.43
C ASN A 259 23.50 -16.72 2.83
N PHE A 260 23.11 -16.60 4.10
CA PHE A 260 22.58 -15.37 4.67
C PHE A 260 23.73 -14.40 4.98
N ASP A 261 24.30 -13.81 3.93
CA ASP A 261 25.45 -12.93 3.99
C ASP A 261 25.07 -11.45 4.19
N GLY A 262 26.07 -10.57 4.16
CA GLY A 262 25.87 -9.13 4.28
C GLY A 262 25.04 -8.51 3.15
N ALA A 263 24.91 -9.18 1.99
CA ALA A 263 24.15 -8.66 0.85
C ALA A 263 22.63 -8.81 1.05
N VAL A 264 22.19 -9.76 1.86
CA VAL A 264 20.76 -9.96 2.20
C VAL A 264 20.25 -8.89 3.20
N VAL A 265 21.12 -8.40 4.08
CA VAL A 265 20.76 -7.39 5.11
C VAL A 265 20.11 -6.13 4.53
N PRO A 266 20.65 -5.46 3.49
CA PRO A 266 20.01 -4.29 2.91
C PRO A 266 18.66 -4.61 2.24
N ILE A 267 18.46 -5.82 1.72
CA ILE A 267 17.16 -6.28 1.17
C ILE A 267 16.11 -6.31 2.29
N ILE A 268 16.46 -6.94 3.41
CA ILE A 268 15.59 -7.04 4.61
C ILE A 268 15.27 -5.64 5.15
N ALA A 269 16.29 -4.79 5.29
CA ALA A 269 16.13 -3.44 5.79
C ALA A 269 15.21 -2.60 4.87
N ALA A 270 15.46 -2.61 3.55
CA ALA A 270 14.65 -1.89 2.58
C ALA A 270 13.19 -2.34 2.61
N ALA A 271 12.93 -3.64 2.66
CA ALA A 271 11.58 -4.21 2.73
C ALA A 271 10.87 -3.89 4.06
N ALA A 272 11.58 -4.00 5.18
CA ALA A 272 11.02 -3.75 6.51
C ALA A 272 10.66 -2.27 6.68
N PHE A 273 11.61 -1.38 6.41
CA PHE A 273 11.38 0.05 6.49
C PHE A 273 10.39 0.53 5.42
N GLY A 274 10.40 -0.03 4.21
CA GLY A 274 9.41 0.28 3.17
C GLY A 274 7.97 0.01 3.62
N GLY A 275 7.73 -1.11 4.30
CA GLY A 275 6.43 -1.42 4.92
C GLY A 275 6.01 -0.43 6.02
N LEU A 276 6.95 -0.06 6.89
CA LEU A 276 6.72 0.91 7.96
C LEU A 276 6.48 2.33 7.42
N PHE A 277 7.23 2.74 6.39
CA PHE A 277 7.02 4.02 5.70
C PHE A 277 5.69 4.05 4.95
N THR A 278 5.26 2.94 4.35
CA THR A 278 3.91 2.83 3.76
C THR A 278 2.84 3.11 4.79
N SER A 279 3.01 2.54 6.00
CA SER A 279 2.12 2.78 7.13
C SER A 279 2.14 4.26 7.55
N LEU A 280 3.32 4.86 7.74
CA LEU A 280 3.46 6.29 8.11
C LEU A 280 2.87 7.23 7.06
N LEU A 281 3.11 6.93 5.78
CA LEU A 281 2.60 7.69 4.66
C LEU A 281 1.07 7.68 4.67
N LEU A 282 0.44 6.52 4.86
CA LEU A 282 -1.02 6.41 4.98
C LEU A 282 -1.59 7.00 6.28
N ARG A 283 -0.77 7.17 7.32
CA ARG A 283 -1.17 7.83 8.56
C ARG A 283 -1.24 9.35 8.41
N HIS A 284 -0.26 9.92 7.71
CA HIS A 284 -0.04 11.36 7.65
C HIS A 284 -0.51 12.00 6.35
N LEU A 285 -0.65 11.20 5.30
CA LEU A 285 -1.17 11.56 3.99
C LEU A 285 -2.34 10.63 3.65
N ASP A 286 -2.89 10.85 2.46
CA ASP A 286 -3.98 10.04 1.94
C ASP A 286 -3.48 8.93 1.01
N VAL A 287 -4.34 7.96 0.77
CA VAL A 287 -4.11 6.88 -0.20
C VAL A 287 -3.75 7.44 -1.59
N ILE A 288 -4.29 8.60 -1.97
CA ILE A 288 -3.96 9.25 -3.26
C ILE A 288 -2.47 9.62 -3.35
N MET A 289 -1.89 10.15 -2.27
CA MET A 289 -0.47 10.51 -2.24
C MET A 289 0.44 9.28 -2.32
N LYS A 290 -0.01 8.14 -1.77
CA LYS A 290 0.69 6.86 -1.94
C LYS A 290 0.76 6.45 -3.40
N GLU A 291 -0.33 6.59 -4.14
CA GLU A 291 -0.34 6.21 -5.56
C GLU A 291 0.55 7.14 -6.38
N TYR A 292 0.56 8.44 -6.10
CA TYR A 292 1.54 9.35 -6.73
C TYR A 292 2.99 8.97 -6.41
N ALA A 293 3.30 8.59 -5.17
CA ALA A 293 4.61 8.05 -4.81
C ALA A 293 4.94 6.79 -5.64
N SER A 294 3.96 5.90 -5.84
CA SER A 294 4.11 4.71 -6.68
C SER A 294 4.40 5.05 -8.16
N PHE A 295 3.89 6.17 -8.70
CA PHE A 295 4.21 6.58 -10.08
C PHE A 295 5.68 7.01 -10.18
N ILE A 296 6.13 7.82 -9.21
CA ILE A 296 7.52 8.27 -9.14
C ILE A 296 8.45 7.07 -8.99
N GLU A 297 8.10 6.13 -8.10
CA GLU A 297 8.83 4.88 -7.89
C GLU A 297 9.01 4.10 -9.20
N MET A 298 7.96 3.94 -10.00
CA MET A 298 8.03 3.23 -11.28
C MET A 298 9.05 3.87 -12.24
N VAL A 299 9.07 5.21 -12.33
CA VAL A 299 10.06 5.94 -13.15
C VAL A 299 11.47 5.79 -12.58
N VAL A 300 11.63 5.93 -11.25
CA VAL A 300 12.93 5.79 -10.57
C VAL A 300 13.52 4.40 -10.78
N VAL A 301 12.71 3.34 -10.63
CA VAL A 301 13.16 1.96 -10.86
C VAL A 301 13.58 1.76 -12.31
N ALA A 302 12.83 2.30 -13.29
CA ALA A 302 13.19 2.23 -14.70
C ALA A 302 14.53 2.91 -15.02
N LEU A 303 14.77 4.11 -14.48
CA LEU A 303 16.05 4.80 -14.67
C LEU A 303 17.20 4.07 -13.96
N MET A 304 16.97 3.65 -12.72
CA MET A 304 18.00 3.00 -11.91
C MET A 304 18.37 1.61 -12.43
N GLN A 305 17.44 0.82 -12.97
CA GLN A 305 17.81 -0.45 -13.61
C GLN A 305 18.73 -0.21 -14.82
N ARG A 306 18.55 0.87 -15.60
CA ARG A 306 19.42 1.15 -16.76
C ARG A 306 20.85 1.45 -16.31
N VAL A 307 20.99 2.18 -15.21
CA VAL A 307 22.27 2.58 -14.62
C VAL A 307 22.97 1.39 -13.96
N LEU A 308 22.24 0.62 -13.14
CA LEU A 308 22.80 -0.47 -12.35
C LEU A 308 23.02 -1.75 -13.18
N PHE A 309 22.11 -2.05 -14.10
CA PHE A 309 22.03 -3.35 -14.76
C PHE A 309 22.30 -3.30 -16.26
N GLY A 310 22.46 -2.11 -16.83
CA GLY A 310 22.66 -1.94 -18.27
C GLY A 310 21.43 -2.24 -19.13
N THR A 311 20.30 -2.67 -18.53
CA THR A 311 19.09 -3.07 -19.25
C THR A 311 18.54 -1.89 -20.08
N PRO A 312 18.32 -2.04 -21.40
CA PRO A 312 17.89 -0.96 -22.26
C PRO A 312 16.46 -0.49 -21.94
N LEU A 313 16.25 0.82 -22.01
CA LEU A 313 14.91 1.41 -21.88
C LEU A 313 14.16 1.27 -23.21
N ARG A 314 13.28 0.28 -23.28
CA ARG A 314 12.43 0.06 -24.46
C ARG A 314 11.40 1.19 -24.60
N ILE A 315 11.10 1.59 -25.82
CA ILE A 315 10.05 2.59 -26.10
C ILE A 315 8.69 2.09 -25.59
N THR A 316 8.41 0.79 -25.73
CA THR A 316 7.22 0.14 -25.20
C THR A 316 7.09 0.28 -23.70
N MET A 317 8.21 0.23 -22.97
CA MET A 317 8.26 0.45 -21.52
C MET A 317 7.95 1.89 -21.14
N LEU A 318 8.54 2.86 -21.84
CA LEU A 318 8.24 4.28 -21.59
C LEU A 318 6.77 4.60 -21.87
N LEU A 319 6.21 4.04 -22.96
CA LEU A 319 4.81 4.17 -23.29
C LEU A 319 3.91 3.52 -22.23
N ALA A 320 4.26 2.32 -21.76
CA ALA A 320 3.53 1.63 -20.71
C ALA A 320 3.55 2.40 -19.38
N ILE A 321 4.70 2.96 -18.98
CA ILE A 321 4.81 3.82 -17.78
C ILE A 321 3.87 5.03 -17.89
N ALA A 322 3.83 5.69 -19.05
CA ALA A 322 2.94 6.83 -19.27
C ALA A 322 1.46 6.42 -19.19
N LEU A 323 1.09 5.31 -19.85
CA LEU A 323 -0.29 4.80 -19.86
C LEU A 323 -0.74 4.33 -18.47
N VAL A 324 0.10 3.59 -17.74
CA VAL A 324 -0.20 3.16 -16.36
C VAL A 324 -0.36 4.37 -15.45
N SER A 325 0.55 5.34 -15.52
CA SER A 325 0.48 6.55 -14.67
C SER A 325 -0.80 7.34 -14.94
N TYR A 326 -1.16 7.52 -16.21
CA TYR A 326 -2.40 8.20 -16.59
C TYR A 326 -3.65 7.43 -16.16
N SER A 327 -3.66 6.10 -16.37
CA SER A 327 -4.73 5.22 -15.90
C SER A 327 -4.94 5.34 -14.40
N MET A 328 -3.87 5.25 -13.62
CA MET A 328 -3.96 5.34 -12.16
C MET A 328 -4.45 6.73 -11.72
N TYR A 329 -3.97 7.81 -12.33
CA TYR A 329 -4.49 9.16 -12.10
C TYR A 329 -5.99 9.26 -12.40
N MET A 330 -6.43 8.75 -13.55
CA MET A 330 -7.83 8.75 -13.97
C MET A 330 -8.72 7.96 -12.99
N TYR A 331 -8.24 6.81 -12.50
CA TYR A 331 -8.95 6.00 -11.52
C TYR A 331 -9.06 6.74 -10.18
N GLN A 332 -7.95 7.27 -9.66
CA GLN A 332 -7.92 7.94 -8.34
C GLN A 332 -8.72 9.24 -8.33
N SER A 333 -8.66 10.03 -9.40
CA SER A 333 -9.46 11.26 -9.53
C SER A 333 -10.97 10.97 -9.52
N ALA A 334 -11.43 9.96 -10.26
CA ALA A 334 -12.83 9.54 -10.20
C ALA A 334 -13.25 9.10 -8.79
N THR A 335 -12.38 8.34 -8.12
CA THR A 335 -12.65 7.85 -6.75
C THR A 335 -12.73 8.98 -5.73
N ALA A 336 -11.94 10.04 -5.90
CA ALA A 336 -11.99 11.24 -5.06
C ALA A 336 -13.28 12.03 -5.26
N THR A 337 -13.77 12.13 -6.50
CA THR A 337 -15.06 12.78 -6.82
C THR A 337 -16.23 12.05 -6.17
N ASP A 338 -16.25 10.71 -6.20
CA ASP A 338 -17.29 9.90 -5.54
C ASP A 338 -17.29 10.04 -4.01
N ALA A 339 -16.15 10.43 -3.41
CA ALA A 339 -16.02 10.64 -1.98
C ALA A 339 -16.36 12.07 -1.53
N ALA A 340 -16.47 13.03 -2.45
CA ALA A 340 -16.85 14.39 -2.12
C ALA A 340 -18.35 14.42 -1.75
N PRO A 341 -18.74 15.00 -0.59
CA PRO A 341 -20.16 15.20 -0.29
C PRO A 341 -20.78 16.03 -1.41
N ALA A 342 -21.94 15.59 -1.90
CA ALA A 342 -22.71 16.32 -2.90
C ALA A 342 -22.77 17.81 -2.50
N PRO A 343 -22.60 18.77 -3.43
CA PRO A 343 -22.77 20.18 -3.10
C PRO A 343 -24.14 20.30 -2.44
N MET A 344 -24.15 20.77 -1.19
CA MET A 344 -25.37 21.19 -0.54
C MET A 344 -26.00 22.17 -1.52
N LEU A 345 -27.09 21.76 -2.19
CA LEU A 345 -27.96 22.70 -2.87
C LEU A 345 -28.30 23.73 -1.81
N GLU A 346 -27.73 24.92 -1.95
CA GLU A 346 -28.04 26.07 -1.14
C GLU A 346 -29.55 26.22 -1.25
N ARG A 347 -30.27 25.82 -0.18
CA ARG A 347 -31.70 26.02 -0.11
C ARG A 347 -31.89 27.52 -0.13
N ASP A 348 -32.32 28.01 -1.28
CA ASP A 348 -32.63 29.41 -1.52
C ASP A 348 -33.52 29.93 -0.38
N PRO A 349 -33.05 30.86 0.46
CA PRO A 349 -33.80 31.33 1.64
C PRO A 349 -35.08 32.12 1.27
N ALA A 350 -35.37 32.28 -0.02
CA ALA A 350 -36.55 32.98 -0.53
C ALA A 350 -37.84 32.13 -0.60
N SER A 351 -37.80 30.83 -0.29
CA SER A 351 -38.99 29.95 -0.37
C SER A 351 -39.79 29.80 0.94
N THR A 352 -39.40 30.50 2.00
CA THR A 352 -40.18 30.62 3.26
C THR A 352 -40.51 32.08 3.54
N MET A 353 -41.36 32.69 2.71
CA MET A 353 -42.17 33.84 3.15
C MET A 353 -43.56 33.37 3.57
N PRO A 354 -44.02 33.67 4.79
CA PRO A 354 -45.41 33.50 5.15
C PRO A 354 -46.26 34.53 4.39
N MET A 355 -47.32 34.06 3.74
CA MET A 355 -48.34 34.89 3.10
C MET A 355 -48.92 35.88 4.12
N VAL A 356 -48.62 37.16 3.95
CA VAL A 356 -49.31 38.27 4.62
C VAL A 356 -50.71 38.36 4.01
N GLY A 357 -51.67 37.80 4.72
CA GLY A 357 -53.10 37.97 4.45
C GLY A 357 -53.59 39.33 4.93
N SER A 358 -54.29 40.01 4.04
CA SER A 358 -54.86 41.36 4.10
C SER A 358 -55.66 41.76 5.36
N THR A 359 -55.52 43.04 5.71
CA THR A 359 -56.39 43.86 6.58
C THR A 359 -57.89 43.79 6.29
N SER A 360 -58.73 43.70 7.33
CA SER A 360 -60.09 44.28 7.42
C SER A 360 -60.70 44.01 8.82
N ARG A 361 -60.67 44.97 9.78
CA ARG A 361 -61.70 45.98 10.13
C ARG A 361 -62.86 45.49 11.04
N ARG A 362 -62.95 46.09 12.24
CA ARG A 362 -64.12 46.31 13.15
C ARG A 362 -64.77 45.05 13.77
N SER A 363 -65.29 45.03 15.00
CA SER A 363 -65.60 46.03 16.03
C SER A 363 -65.93 45.27 17.32
N SER A 364 -65.63 45.89 18.48
CA SER A 364 -66.21 45.59 19.80
C SER A 364 -67.77 45.75 19.76
N PRO A 365 -68.59 45.39 20.78
CA PRO A 365 -68.24 45.47 22.21
C PRO A 365 -68.98 44.58 23.24
N ARG A 366 -68.59 44.81 24.49
CA ARG A 366 -69.33 44.76 25.77
C ARG A 366 -69.46 43.44 26.54
N SER A 367 -69.00 43.57 27.79
CA SER A 367 -69.26 42.83 29.03
C SER A 367 -70.75 42.89 29.43
N PRO A 368 -71.22 42.31 30.55
CA PRO A 368 -70.63 42.36 31.90
C PRO A 368 -69.72 41.20 32.28
#